data_AF-A0A1S4BZG3-F1
#
_entry.id   AF-A0A1S4BZG3-F1
#
_cell.length_a   1.000
_cell.length_b   1.000
_cell.length_c   1.000
_cell.angle_alpha   90.00
_cell.angle_beta   90.00
_cell.angle_gamma   90.00
#
_symmetry.space_group_name_H-M   'P 1'
#
loop_
_entity.id
_entity.type
_entity.pdbx_description
1 polymer ?
#
loop_
_entity_poly.entity_id
_entity_poly.type
_entity_poly.pdbx_seq_one_letter_code
_entity_poly.pdbx_strand_id
1 'polypeptide(L)'
;MAKKFVRDDVPLSRFGVLVAQLESIVASAAHKSPDPLLCFDLLSDLISAIDEESKECILLWQRKCEDALYSLLVLGARKPVRHLASVAMARIIQKGDSISIYSRASSLQGFLSDGKKSEPQRIAGAAECLGELYRYFGRRITSGLLETTTIVTKLLKFNEGFVREEALQMLQNALEGCGGAAAASAYTDAFRIIMRIGIVDKSSIVRVAAARCLKAFANIGGPGLGVGELDNASSSCVKALEDPISSVRDAFAEALGALLGLGMNPDAQVQPRGKSHFTPKKLDGGLERHLTLPFVKASGPRVKVLRVGLTLSWVSFLQAIRLKYLQPDTELEKYIFQVMDMLRADSLFDAQALACILYILRVGITDQMSEPTQRGLLVPLGKQLQSPDATPSMRVAALRTMSYALKTLGEVPAEFKEVLDNTVVAAVSHHAPLVRIEAALTLRALAEVDPTCIGGLISYAITMLGAVRENISFEKVKPR
;
A
#
# COMPACT_ATOMS: atom_id res chain seq x y z
N MET A 1 7.83 64.80 11.57
CA MET A 1 6.47 64.28 11.84
C MET A 1 6.09 63.32 10.74
N ALA A 2 6.18 62.01 10.99
CA ALA A 2 5.50 60.98 10.20
C ALA A 2 4.95 59.99 11.22
N LYS A 3 3.65 60.07 11.47
CA LYS A 3 2.94 59.30 12.48
C LYS A 3 3.04 57.81 12.13
N LYS A 4 3.60 57.03 13.06
CA LYS A 4 3.32 55.61 13.25
C LYS A 4 1.79 55.43 13.21
N PHE A 5 1.25 54.88 12.14
CA PHE A 5 -0.07 54.27 12.17
C PHE A 5 0.09 52.92 12.89
N VAL A 6 0.00 52.97 14.21
CA VAL A 6 -0.41 51.80 14.98
C VAL A 6 -1.88 51.59 14.61
N ARG A 7 -2.17 50.54 13.84
CA ARG A 7 -3.55 50.08 13.66
C ARG A 7 -3.91 49.28 14.92
N ASP A 8 -4.37 49.99 15.95
CA ASP A 8 -4.77 49.44 17.25
C ASP A 8 -6.21 48.87 17.28
N ASP A 9 -6.95 48.84 16.17
CA ASP A 9 -8.34 48.34 16.15
C ASP A 9 -8.59 47.35 15.00
N VAL A 10 -7.93 46.19 15.05
CA VAL A 10 -8.47 45.00 14.38
C VAL A 10 -9.21 44.20 15.45
N PRO A 11 -10.54 43.98 15.35
CA PRO A 11 -11.25 43.12 16.28
C PRO A 11 -10.49 41.80 16.36
N LEU A 12 -10.06 41.40 17.56
CA LEU A 12 -9.31 40.16 17.77
C LEU A 12 -10.18 39.00 17.29
N SER A 13 -9.93 38.55 16.06
CA SER A 13 -10.59 37.38 15.52
C SER A 13 -10.27 36.18 16.40
N ARG A 14 -11.16 35.19 16.43
CA ARG A 14 -10.93 33.93 17.14
C ARG A 14 -9.54 33.37 16.82
N PHE A 15 -9.15 33.43 15.54
CA PHE A 15 -7.82 33.03 15.10
C PHE A 15 -6.68 33.83 15.76
N GLY A 16 -6.75 35.16 15.78
CA GLY A 16 -5.73 36.00 16.40
C GLY A 16 -5.56 35.73 17.90
N VAL A 17 -6.65 35.45 18.61
CA VAL A 17 -6.61 35.06 20.04
C VAL A 17 -5.86 33.74 20.23
N LEU A 18 -6.16 32.73 19.41
CA LEU A 18 -5.53 31.41 19.50
C LEU A 18 -4.02 31.49 19.19
N VAL A 19 -3.62 32.33 18.22
CA VAL A 19 -2.21 32.58 17.91
C VAL A 19 -1.49 33.23 19.10
N ALA A 20 -2.10 34.25 19.72
CA ALA A 20 -1.53 34.91 20.89
C ALA A 20 -1.40 33.96 22.10
N GLN A 21 -2.38 33.07 22.30
CA GLN A 21 -2.30 32.02 23.34
C GLN A 21 -1.15 31.06 23.07
N LEU A 22 -0.96 30.64 21.81
CA LEU A 22 0.16 29.77 21.44
C LEU A 22 1.52 30.47 21.67
N GLU A 23 1.65 31.73 21.26
CA GLU A 23 2.84 32.55 21.55
C GLU A 23 3.14 32.61 23.05
N SER A 24 2.11 32.85 23.87
CA SER A 24 2.24 32.88 25.33
C SER A 24 2.71 31.54 25.92
N ILE A 25 2.15 30.42 25.46
CA ILE A 25 2.55 29.08 25.92
C ILE A 25 4.03 28.86 25.62
N VAL A 26 4.44 29.15 24.38
CA VAL A 26 5.82 28.89 23.95
C VAL A 26 6.81 29.85 24.63
N ALA A 27 6.45 31.12 24.83
CA ALA A 27 7.27 32.07 25.59
C ALA A 27 7.48 31.62 27.05
N SER A 28 6.46 31.01 27.67
CA SER A 28 6.54 30.50 29.05
C SER A 28 7.34 29.20 29.19
N ALA A 29 7.70 28.55 28.08
CA ALA A 29 8.32 27.22 28.07
C ALA A 29 9.71 27.18 28.74
N ALA A 30 10.39 28.33 28.85
CA ALA A 30 11.66 28.43 29.58
C ALA A 30 11.49 28.18 31.10
N HIS A 31 10.30 28.43 31.64
CA HIS A 31 10.00 28.29 33.07
C HIS A 31 9.14 27.06 33.38
N LYS A 32 8.22 26.69 32.47
CA LYS A 32 7.30 25.55 32.65
C LYS A 32 7.07 24.85 31.31
N SER A 33 7.27 23.53 31.27
CA SER A 33 6.97 22.75 30.06
C SER A 33 5.50 22.93 29.64
N PRO A 34 5.21 23.15 28.34
CA PRO A 34 3.84 23.27 27.85
C PRO A 34 2.98 22.07 28.26
N ASP A 35 1.76 22.34 28.73
CA ASP A 35 0.81 21.28 29.08
C ASP A 35 0.30 20.58 27.81
N PRO A 36 0.47 19.26 27.65
CA PRO A 36 0.13 18.59 26.39
C PRO A 36 -1.35 18.63 26.03
N LEU A 37 -2.26 18.59 27.01
CA LEU A 37 -3.70 18.63 26.77
C LEU A 37 -4.13 20.02 26.33
N LEU A 38 -3.68 21.06 27.04
CA LEU A 38 -3.91 22.45 26.65
C LEU A 38 -3.39 22.73 25.23
N CYS A 39 -2.18 22.26 24.90
CA CYS A 39 -1.64 22.43 23.56
C CYS A 39 -2.45 21.66 22.50
N PHE A 40 -2.95 20.47 22.82
CA PHE A 40 -3.76 19.68 21.90
C PHE A 40 -5.08 20.39 21.58
N ASP A 41 -5.82 20.81 22.60
CA ASP A 41 -7.10 21.51 22.44
C ASP A 41 -6.90 22.82 21.67
N LEU A 42 -5.89 23.61 22.06
CA LEU A 42 -5.55 24.87 21.39
C LEU A 42 -5.21 24.67 19.91
N LEU A 43 -4.39 23.66 19.57
CA LEU A 43 -4.01 23.41 18.18
C LEU A 43 -5.17 22.86 17.35
N SER A 44 -6.06 22.07 17.95
CA SER A 44 -7.28 21.62 17.30
C SER A 44 -8.18 22.80 16.95
N ASP A 45 -8.42 23.70 17.91
CA ASP A 45 -9.17 24.94 17.69
C ASP A 45 -8.49 25.86 16.68
N LEU A 46 -7.15 25.94 16.70
CA LEU A 46 -6.37 26.72 15.75
C LEU A 46 -6.55 26.22 14.32
N ILE A 47 -6.54 24.91 14.10
CA ILE A 47 -6.75 24.32 12.76
C ILE A 47 -8.16 24.65 12.26
N SER A 48 -9.19 24.47 13.08
CA SER A 48 -10.57 24.84 12.72
C SER A 48 -10.70 26.33 12.42
N ALA A 49 -10.11 27.19 13.25
CA ALA A 49 -10.11 28.64 13.03
C ALA A 49 -9.35 29.02 11.74
N ILE A 50 -8.24 28.35 11.40
CA ILE A 50 -7.55 28.57 10.13
C ILE A 50 -8.49 28.30 8.97
N ASP A 51 -9.29 27.24 8.99
CA ASP A 51 -10.19 26.90 7.87
C ASP A 51 -11.37 27.88 7.73
N GLU A 52 -11.88 28.44 8.83
CA GLU A 52 -13.04 29.38 8.87
C GLU A 52 -12.67 30.84 8.55
N GLU A 53 -11.45 31.27 8.87
CA GLU A 53 -11.07 32.70 8.89
C GLU A 53 -10.90 33.33 7.49
N SER A 54 -10.97 34.67 7.38
CA SER A 54 -10.69 35.33 6.10
C SER A 54 -9.21 35.26 5.70
N LYS A 55 -8.91 35.26 4.39
CA LYS A 55 -7.53 35.22 3.90
C LYS A 55 -6.73 36.46 4.37
N GLU A 56 -7.38 37.61 4.43
CA GLU A 56 -6.77 38.87 4.90
C GLU A 56 -6.33 38.77 6.36
N CYS A 57 -7.15 38.14 7.21
CA CYS A 57 -6.81 37.93 8.61
C CYS A 57 -5.70 36.88 8.79
N ILE A 58 -5.74 35.79 8.02
CA ILE A 58 -4.65 34.80 7.98
C ILE A 58 -3.32 35.49 7.65
N LEU A 59 -3.28 36.31 6.59
CA LEU A 59 -2.06 37.02 6.18
C LEU A 59 -1.50 37.94 7.28
N LEU A 60 -2.37 38.58 8.06
CA LEU A 60 -1.97 39.47 9.15
C LEU A 60 -1.24 38.72 10.28
N TRP A 61 -1.73 37.54 10.64
CA TRP A 61 -1.23 36.76 11.79
C TRP A 61 -0.28 35.63 11.40
N GLN A 62 -0.11 35.37 10.10
CA GLN A 62 0.63 34.22 9.59
C GLN A 62 2.01 34.09 10.19
N ARG A 63 2.81 35.16 10.15
CA ARG A 63 4.21 35.06 10.58
C ARG A 63 4.35 34.73 12.06
N LYS A 64 3.51 35.34 12.90
CA LYS A 64 3.47 35.06 14.33
C LYS A 64 3.08 33.62 14.62
N CYS A 65 2.05 33.13 13.93
CA CYS A 65 1.61 31.75 14.07
C CYS A 65 2.67 30.75 13.61
N GLU A 66 3.30 30.97 12.45
CA GLU A 66 4.42 30.16 11.96
C GLU A 66 5.58 30.11 12.98
N ASP A 67 5.98 31.25 13.53
CA ASP A 67 7.09 31.32 14.48
C ASP A 67 6.73 30.65 15.82
N ALA A 68 5.49 30.79 16.29
CA ALA A 68 5.01 30.11 17.50
C ALA A 68 4.93 28.59 17.31
N LEU A 69 4.39 28.12 16.19
CA LEU A 69 4.34 26.69 15.83
C LEU A 69 5.74 26.09 15.70
N TYR A 70 6.64 26.78 15.00
CA TYR A 70 8.05 26.37 14.87
C TYR A 70 8.68 26.22 16.25
N SER A 71 8.48 27.22 17.12
CA SER A 71 9.02 27.22 18.48
C SER A 71 8.47 26.07 19.32
N LEU A 72 7.17 25.76 19.23
CA LEU A 72 6.56 24.60 19.89
C LEU A 72 7.19 23.27 19.44
N LEU A 73 7.45 23.13 18.13
CA LEU A 73 8.06 21.92 17.57
C LEU A 73 9.50 21.73 18.08
N VAL A 74 10.32 22.80 18.07
CA VAL A 74 11.70 22.75 18.57
C VAL A 74 11.81 22.71 20.09
N LEU A 75 10.72 22.91 20.85
CA LEU A 75 10.66 22.58 22.27
C LEU A 75 10.60 21.07 22.53
N GLY A 76 10.21 20.28 21.52
CA GLY A 76 10.14 18.82 21.62
C GLY A 76 8.77 18.33 22.09
N ALA A 77 7.70 18.91 21.54
CA ALA A 77 6.34 18.43 21.76
C ALA A 77 6.18 16.95 21.38
N ARG A 78 5.36 16.21 22.16
CA ARG A 78 5.07 14.79 21.93
C ARG A 78 4.06 14.63 20.78
N LYS A 79 3.96 13.40 20.25
CA LYS A 79 3.32 13.08 18.95
C LYS A 79 1.94 13.71 18.70
N PRO A 80 0.93 13.65 19.60
CA PRO A 80 -0.37 14.26 19.29
C PRO A 80 -0.28 15.78 19.06
N VAL A 81 0.49 16.48 19.90
CA VAL A 81 0.69 17.94 19.81
C VAL A 81 1.58 18.29 18.62
N ARG A 82 2.69 17.57 18.42
CA ARG A 82 3.60 17.77 17.30
C ARG A 82 2.91 17.57 15.94
N HIS A 83 2.05 16.56 15.85
CA HIS A 83 1.28 16.29 14.65
C HIS A 83 0.36 17.45 14.31
N LEU A 84 -0.47 17.89 15.27
CA LEU A 84 -1.36 19.03 15.06
C LEU A 84 -0.60 20.32 14.74
N ALA A 85 0.56 20.56 15.38
CA ALA A 85 1.37 21.73 15.07
C ALA A 85 1.93 21.70 13.64
N SER A 86 2.33 20.52 13.17
CA SER A 86 2.81 20.31 11.79
C SER A 86 1.68 20.52 10.77
N VAL A 87 0.48 20.01 11.06
CA VAL A 87 -0.72 20.21 10.24
C VAL A 87 -1.12 21.69 10.22
N ALA A 88 -1.15 22.36 11.37
CA ALA A 88 -1.45 23.79 11.47
C ALA A 88 -0.44 24.63 10.67
N MET A 89 0.85 24.30 10.72
CA MET A 89 1.90 24.94 9.93
C MET A 89 1.63 24.81 8.42
N ALA A 90 1.25 23.62 7.94
CA ALA A 90 0.94 23.43 6.53
C ALA A 90 -0.33 24.18 6.11
N ARG A 91 -1.39 24.14 6.95
CA ARG A 91 -2.68 24.79 6.69
C ARG A 91 -2.56 26.31 6.61
N ILE A 92 -1.83 26.93 7.53
CA ILE A 92 -1.67 28.38 7.53
C ILE A 92 -0.89 28.88 6.31
N ILE A 93 0.18 28.18 5.92
CA ILE A 93 0.94 28.50 4.70
C ILE A 93 0.08 28.29 3.45
N GLN A 94 -0.80 27.27 3.45
CA GLN A 94 -1.67 26.97 2.32
C GLN A 94 -2.71 28.06 2.10
N LYS A 95 -3.31 28.58 3.17
CA LYS A 95 -4.35 29.62 3.11
C LYS A 95 -3.77 31.03 2.97
N GLY A 96 -2.61 31.28 3.59
CA GLY A 96 -1.94 32.58 3.62
C GLY A 96 -1.00 32.83 2.43
N ASP A 97 0.11 33.50 2.71
CA ASP A 97 1.21 33.70 1.78
C ASP A 97 2.01 32.41 1.64
N SER A 98 1.82 31.80 0.49
CA SER A 98 2.46 30.56 0.12
C SER A 98 3.98 30.70 -0.10
N ILE A 99 4.56 31.91 -0.23
CA ILE A 99 6.02 32.13 -0.39
C ILE A 99 6.78 31.77 0.89
N SER A 100 6.14 31.91 2.04
CA SER A 100 6.71 31.57 3.37
C SER A 100 7.31 30.16 3.43
N ILE A 101 6.78 29.21 2.65
CA ILE A 101 7.23 27.81 2.56
C ILE A 101 8.74 27.67 2.37
N TYR A 102 9.34 28.49 1.51
CA TYR A 102 10.77 28.41 1.21
C TYR A 102 11.60 28.74 2.46
N SER A 103 11.22 29.78 3.18
CA SER A 103 11.88 30.18 4.42
C SER A 103 11.71 29.11 5.51
N ARG A 104 10.49 28.60 5.69
CA ARG A 104 10.17 27.64 6.75
C ARG A 104 10.83 26.28 6.52
N ALA A 105 10.78 25.76 5.30
CA ALA A 105 11.47 24.52 4.95
C ALA A 105 12.99 24.66 5.17
N SER A 106 13.58 25.78 4.75
CA SER A 106 15.01 26.04 4.95
C SER A 106 15.40 26.14 6.43
N SER A 107 14.59 26.81 7.27
CA SER A 107 14.84 26.87 8.72
C SER A 107 14.79 25.49 9.39
N LEU A 108 13.80 24.66 9.05
CA LEU A 108 13.69 23.29 9.57
C LEU A 108 14.85 22.41 9.10
N GLN A 109 15.26 22.53 7.83
CA GLN A 109 16.43 21.83 7.30
C GLN A 109 17.70 22.23 8.04
N GLY A 110 17.92 23.53 8.25
CA GLY A 110 19.06 24.04 9.02
C GLY A 110 19.10 23.45 10.44
N PHE A 111 17.98 23.52 11.16
CA PHE A 111 17.86 22.95 12.51
C PHE A 111 18.18 21.45 12.55
N LEU A 112 17.63 20.68 11.60
CA LEU A 112 17.88 19.24 11.53
C LEU A 112 19.32 18.90 11.12
N SER A 113 19.95 19.73 10.29
CA SER A 113 21.32 19.50 9.82
C SER A 113 22.37 19.64 10.94
N ASP A 114 22.11 20.50 11.93
CA ASP A 114 22.94 20.73 13.13
C ASP A 114 22.56 19.84 14.33
N GLY A 115 21.47 19.08 14.20
CA GLY A 115 20.76 18.42 15.30
C GLY A 115 21.46 17.31 16.08
N LYS A 116 22.74 17.00 15.83
CA LYS A 116 23.47 15.90 16.50
C LYS A 116 23.53 16.03 18.03
N LYS A 117 23.39 17.24 18.57
CA LYS A 117 23.41 17.54 20.02
C LYS A 117 22.02 17.87 20.58
N SER A 118 20.98 17.86 19.75
CA SER A 118 19.64 18.23 20.16
C SER A 118 18.89 17.03 20.75
N GLU A 119 17.99 17.32 21.68
CA GLU A 119 17.11 16.32 22.26
C GLU A 119 16.29 15.56 21.18
N PRO A 120 16.19 14.23 21.25
CA PRO A 120 15.48 13.40 20.27
C PRO A 120 14.06 13.88 19.93
N GLN A 121 13.32 14.41 20.91
CA GLN A 121 11.96 14.90 20.69
C GLN A 121 11.91 16.16 19.82
N ARG A 122 12.91 17.04 19.91
CA ARG A 122 13.00 18.26 19.09
C ARG A 122 13.29 17.92 17.64
N ILE A 123 14.14 16.92 17.43
CA ILE A 123 14.47 16.39 16.11
C ILE A 123 13.24 15.76 15.47
N ALA A 124 12.52 14.91 16.20
CA ALA A 124 11.27 14.34 15.73
C ALA A 124 10.23 15.44 15.42
N GLY A 125 10.15 16.47 16.29
CA GLY A 125 9.49 17.77 16.08
C GLY A 125 9.65 18.33 14.67
N ALA A 126 10.89 18.72 14.38
CA ALA A 126 11.22 19.38 13.13
C ALA A 126 11.11 18.44 11.92
N ALA A 127 11.43 17.15 12.07
CA ALA A 127 11.34 16.17 10.99
C ALA A 127 9.89 15.92 10.56
N GLU A 128 8.95 15.74 11.50
CA GLU A 128 7.52 15.56 11.19
C GLU A 128 6.98 16.80 10.47
N CYS A 129 7.28 17.99 10.97
CA CYS A 129 6.84 19.23 10.34
C CYS A 129 7.41 19.42 8.93
N LEU A 130 8.70 19.14 8.72
CA LEU A 130 9.30 19.23 7.39
C LEU A 130 8.66 18.21 6.43
N GLY A 131 8.39 17.00 6.91
CA GLY A 131 7.66 15.99 6.14
C GLY A 131 6.27 16.47 5.75
N GLU A 132 5.52 17.05 6.68
CA GLU A 132 4.18 17.58 6.43
C GLU A 132 4.20 18.74 5.42
N LEU A 133 5.21 19.63 5.50
CA LEU A 133 5.41 20.68 4.50
C LEU A 133 5.70 20.10 3.11
N TYR A 134 6.48 19.03 3.00
CA TYR A 134 6.67 18.33 1.73
C TYR A 134 5.37 17.73 1.19
N ARG A 135 4.54 17.14 2.06
CA ARG A 135 3.25 16.55 1.66
C ARG A 135 2.36 17.55 0.94
N TYR A 136 2.31 18.79 1.41
CA TYR A 136 1.49 19.86 0.81
C TYR A 136 2.19 20.63 -0.31
N PHE A 137 3.49 20.89 -0.18
CA PHE A 137 4.20 21.86 -1.03
C PHE A 137 5.39 21.26 -1.78
N GLY A 138 5.59 19.95 -1.76
CA GLY A 138 6.79 19.29 -2.29
C GLY A 138 7.12 19.68 -3.73
N ARG A 139 6.10 19.88 -4.59
CA ARG A 139 6.28 20.36 -5.97
C ARG A 139 6.97 21.72 -6.08
N ARG A 140 6.89 22.56 -5.03
CA ARG A 140 7.49 23.90 -4.97
C ARG A 140 8.88 23.90 -4.34
N ILE A 141 9.17 22.95 -3.46
CA ILE A 141 10.43 22.85 -2.70
C ILE A 141 11.29 21.64 -3.13
N THR A 142 11.18 21.23 -4.39
CA THR A 142 11.92 20.07 -4.94
C THR A 142 13.45 20.23 -4.85
N SER A 143 13.96 21.47 -4.86
CA SER A 143 15.38 21.78 -4.68
C SER A 143 15.92 21.36 -3.31
N GLY A 144 15.06 21.32 -2.29
CA GLY A 144 15.42 20.92 -0.92
C GLY A 144 15.56 19.41 -0.71
N LEU A 145 15.15 18.58 -1.68
CA LEU A 145 15.11 17.13 -1.49
C LEU A 145 16.49 16.54 -1.22
N LEU A 146 17.54 17.01 -1.90
CA LEU A 146 18.90 16.50 -1.72
C LEU A 146 19.43 16.75 -0.29
N GLU A 147 19.21 17.95 0.23
CA GLU A 147 19.56 18.29 1.62
C GLU A 147 18.75 17.42 2.60
N THR A 148 17.47 17.22 2.31
CA THR A 148 16.57 16.38 3.13
C THR A 148 17.07 14.93 3.18
N THR A 149 17.47 14.35 2.04
CA THR A 149 18.08 13.02 1.99
C THR A 149 19.39 12.95 2.80
N THR A 150 20.19 14.01 2.77
CA THR A 150 21.42 14.12 3.58
C THR A 150 21.10 14.16 5.08
N ILE A 151 20.08 14.92 5.47
CA ILE A 151 19.57 14.97 6.85
C ILE A 151 19.11 13.58 7.29
N VAL A 152 18.32 12.86 6.49
CA VAL A 152 17.86 11.49 6.80
C VAL A 152 19.03 10.58 7.13
N THR A 153 20.12 10.65 6.36
CA THR A 153 21.35 9.88 6.63
C THR A 153 21.94 10.16 8.02
N LYS A 154 21.89 11.41 8.48
CA LYS A 154 22.32 11.79 9.83
C LYS A 154 21.34 11.26 10.89
N LEU A 155 20.04 11.42 10.67
CA LEU A 155 19.00 11.03 11.62
C LEU A 155 18.91 9.51 11.83
N LEU A 156 19.19 8.72 10.79
CA LEU A 156 19.26 7.27 10.89
C LEU A 156 20.41 6.74 11.78
N LYS A 157 21.30 7.62 12.27
CA LYS A 157 22.36 7.25 13.23
C LYS A 157 21.95 7.41 14.70
N PHE A 158 20.75 7.96 14.97
CA PHE A 158 20.24 8.08 16.33
C PHE A 158 19.97 6.72 16.96
N ASN A 159 20.05 6.62 18.29
CA ASN A 159 19.77 5.38 19.02
C ASN A 159 18.27 5.11 19.11
N GLU A 160 17.49 6.17 19.20
CA GLU A 160 16.04 6.18 19.37
C GLU A 160 15.35 5.74 18.09
N GLY A 161 14.63 4.61 18.14
CA GLY A 161 13.91 4.07 16.98
C GLY A 161 12.89 5.04 16.39
N PHE A 162 12.20 5.82 17.24
CA PHE A 162 11.20 6.80 16.77
C PHE A 162 11.83 7.96 15.99
N VAL A 163 13.07 8.39 16.29
CA VAL A 163 13.74 9.43 15.50
C VAL A 163 14.08 8.91 14.11
N ARG A 164 14.56 7.67 14.03
CA ARG A 164 14.85 7.00 12.76
C ARG A 164 13.58 6.75 11.95
N GLU A 165 12.47 6.42 12.61
CA GLU A 165 11.14 6.30 11.99
C GLU A 165 10.68 7.63 11.40
N GLU A 166 10.68 8.72 12.18
CA GLU A 166 10.27 10.06 11.74
C GLU A 166 11.15 10.57 10.59
N ALA A 167 12.45 10.23 10.58
CA ALA A 167 13.33 10.54 9.45
C ALA A 167 12.87 9.87 8.14
N LEU A 168 12.46 8.59 8.20
CA LEU A 168 11.94 7.90 7.02
C LEU A 168 10.53 8.35 6.65
N GLN A 169 9.67 8.70 7.61
CA GLN A 169 8.36 9.30 7.32
C GLN A 169 8.50 10.67 6.64
N MET A 170 9.43 11.50 7.11
CA MET A 170 9.81 12.74 6.43
C MET A 170 10.27 12.49 5.00
N LEU A 171 11.14 11.47 4.78
CA LEU A 171 11.58 11.09 3.44
C LEU A 171 10.41 10.62 2.56
N GLN A 172 9.51 9.79 3.09
CA GLN A 172 8.32 9.32 2.37
C GLN A 172 7.50 10.50 1.86
N ASN A 173 7.14 11.43 2.73
CA ASN A 173 6.35 12.61 2.37
C ASN A 173 7.11 13.51 1.38
N ALA A 174 8.44 13.62 1.51
CA ALA A 174 9.30 14.34 0.58
C ALA A 174 9.29 13.72 -0.82
N LEU A 175 9.39 12.39 -0.93
CA LEU A 175 9.32 11.66 -2.20
C LEU A 175 7.96 11.85 -2.87
N GLU A 176 6.88 11.57 -2.14
CA GLU A 176 5.50 11.69 -2.64
C GLU A 176 5.18 13.13 -3.07
N GLY A 177 5.51 14.11 -2.22
CA GLY A 177 5.28 15.53 -2.48
C GLY A 177 6.08 16.06 -3.67
N CYS A 178 7.31 15.59 -3.90
CA CYS A 178 8.13 16.00 -5.04
C CYS A 178 7.73 15.31 -6.35
N GLY A 179 7.08 14.14 -6.31
CA GLY A 179 6.48 13.48 -7.46
C GLY A 179 7.44 13.21 -8.63
N GLY A 180 8.70 12.86 -8.36
CA GLY A 180 9.69 12.56 -9.41
C GLY A 180 10.43 13.78 -9.98
N ALA A 181 10.06 15.02 -9.61
CA ALA A 181 10.57 16.24 -10.25
C ALA A 181 11.91 16.80 -9.71
N ALA A 182 12.44 16.26 -8.61
CA ALA A 182 13.70 16.69 -8.00
C ALA A 182 14.95 16.16 -8.75
N ALA A 183 16.14 16.54 -8.25
CA ALA A 183 17.42 16.14 -8.82
C ALA A 183 17.66 14.62 -8.73
N ALA A 184 18.27 14.03 -9.76
CA ALA A 184 18.54 12.60 -9.83
C ALA A 184 19.41 12.06 -8.68
N SER A 185 20.35 12.87 -8.18
CA SER A 185 21.20 12.53 -7.03
C SER A 185 20.36 12.31 -5.77
N ALA A 186 19.36 13.16 -5.52
CA ALA A 186 18.51 13.06 -4.34
C ALA A 186 17.76 11.73 -4.27
N TYR A 187 17.24 11.26 -5.42
CA TYR A 187 16.57 9.97 -5.51
C TYR A 187 17.52 8.79 -5.42
N THR A 188 18.67 8.86 -6.08
CA THR A 188 19.68 7.79 -6.04
C THR A 188 20.19 7.59 -4.61
N ASP A 189 20.44 8.68 -3.89
CA ASP A 189 20.90 8.65 -2.50
C ASP A 189 19.79 8.17 -1.56
N ALA A 190 18.56 8.65 -1.73
CA ALA A 190 17.41 8.21 -0.94
C ALA A 190 17.17 6.70 -1.06
N PHE A 191 17.17 6.18 -2.30
CA PHE A 191 17.03 4.74 -2.55
C PHE A 191 18.17 3.94 -1.89
N ARG A 192 19.41 4.41 -2.01
CA ARG A 192 20.57 3.75 -1.38
C ARG A 192 20.44 3.70 0.14
N ILE A 193 19.97 4.78 0.78
CA ILE A 193 19.78 4.85 2.24
C ILE A 193 18.70 3.87 2.68
N ILE A 194 17.55 3.84 1.99
CA ILE A 194 16.45 2.92 2.29
C ILE A 194 16.95 1.49 2.22
N MET A 195 17.63 1.12 1.12
CA MET A 195 18.08 -0.25 0.86
C MET A 195 19.24 -0.71 1.76
N ARG A 196 20.12 0.20 2.20
CA ARG A 196 21.30 -0.17 3.01
C ARG A 196 21.10 -0.04 4.51
N ILE A 197 20.21 0.85 4.94
CA ILE A 197 20.06 1.22 6.36
C ILE A 197 18.64 0.93 6.82
N GLY A 198 17.63 1.44 6.12
CA GLY A 198 16.23 1.38 6.57
C GLY A 198 15.68 -0.05 6.65
N ILE A 199 15.82 -0.83 5.58
CA ILE A 199 15.21 -2.18 5.50
C ILE A 199 15.83 -3.19 6.48
N VAL A 200 17.06 -2.97 6.92
CA VAL A 200 17.79 -3.83 7.86
C VAL A 200 17.85 -3.25 9.29
N ASP A 201 17.07 -2.21 9.58
CA ASP A 201 17.07 -1.60 10.91
C ASP A 201 16.61 -2.59 11.99
N LYS A 202 17.21 -2.51 13.18
CA LYS A 202 16.83 -3.32 14.34
C LYS A 202 15.38 -3.12 14.77
N SER A 203 14.83 -1.92 14.59
CA SER A 203 13.49 -1.53 15.02
C SER A 203 12.46 -1.80 13.94
N SER A 204 11.37 -2.49 14.30
CA SER A 204 10.28 -2.83 13.37
C SER A 204 9.58 -1.60 12.80
N ILE A 205 9.37 -0.55 13.60
CA ILE A 205 8.76 0.71 13.13
C ILE A 205 9.59 1.40 12.03
N VAL A 206 10.92 1.31 12.11
CA VAL A 206 11.83 1.85 11.10
C VAL A 206 11.78 1.01 9.83
N ARG A 207 11.74 -0.33 9.96
CA ARG A 207 11.56 -1.24 8.80
C ARG A 207 10.24 -1.01 8.08
N VAL A 208 9.13 -0.79 8.82
CA VAL A 208 7.84 -0.40 8.24
C VAL A 208 7.94 0.91 7.47
N ALA A 209 8.56 1.93 8.06
CA ALA A 209 8.77 3.22 7.39
C ALA A 209 9.64 3.08 6.12
N ALA A 210 10.66 2.23 6.15
CA ALA A 210 11.50 1.93 4.98
C ALA A 210 10.70 1.27 3.84
N ALA A 211 9.84 0.30 4.16
CA ALA A 211 8.94 -0.32 3.19
C ALA A 211 7.97 0.70 2.57
N ARG A 212 7.41 1.61 3.38
CA ARG A 212 6.57 2.71 2.89
C ARG A 212 7.34 3.66 1.97
N CYS A 213 8.61 3.94 2.24
CA CYS A 213 9.46 4.70 1.31
C CYS A 213 9.66 3.97 -0.03
N LEU A 214 9.84 2.64 -0.04
CA LEU A 214 9.93 1.86 -1.28
C LEU A 214 8.61 1.94 -2.09
N LYS A 215 7.47 1.79 -1.41
CA LYS A 215 6.14 1.97 -2.02
C LYS A 215 5.98 3.39 -2.58
N ALA A 216 6.38 4.42 -1.84
CA ALA A 216 6.37 5.81 -2.29
C ALA A 216 7.24 6.00 -3.55
N PHE A 217 8.45 5.43 -3.56
CA PHE A 217 9.34 5.41 -4.72
C PHE A 217 8.67 4.80 -5.96
N ALA A 218 8.09 3.62 -5.82
CA ALA A 218 7.35 2.98 -6.90
C ALA A 218 6.17 3.86 -7.35
N ASN A 219 5.52 4.52 -6.40
CA ASN A 219 4.35 5.32 -6.66
C ASN A 219 4.61 6.61 -7.44
N ILE A 220 5.78 7.21 -7.29
CA ILE A 220 6.19 8.42 -8.03
C ILE A 220 6.91 8.10 -9.35
N GLY A 221 6.85 6.86 -9.81
CA GLY A 221 7.45 6.41 -11.07
C GLY A 221 8.91 5.98 -10.95
N GLY A 222 9.43 5.72 -9.75
CA GLY A 222 10.77 5.20 -9.52
C GLY A 222 11.90 6.04 -10.14
N PRO A 223 11.96 7.36 -9.89
CA PRO A 223 12.94 8.25 -10.51
C PRO A 223 14.37 7.77 -10.23
N GLY A 224 15.07 7.41 -11.30
CA GLY A 224 16.45 6.93 -11.24
C GLY A 224 16.60 5.45 -10.90
N LEU A 225 15.51 4.70 -10.76
CA LEU A 225 15.53 3.23 -10.64
C LEU A 225 15.56 2.59 -12.02
N GLY A 226 16.60 1.82 -12.31
CA GLY A 226 16.63 0.94 -13.47
C GLY A 226 16.07 -0.44 -13.13
N VAL A 227 16.11 -1.33 -14.12
CA VAL A 227 15.67 -2.74 -13.97
C VAL A 227 16.42 -3.44 -12.84
N GLY A 228 17.74 -3.20 -12.70
CA GLY A 228 18.55 -3.79 -11.65
C GLY A 228 18.16 -3.31 -10.25
N GLU A 229 17.89 -2.01 -10.08
CA GLU A 229 17.41 -1.45 -8.81
C GLU A 229 16.03 -1.98 -8.43
N LEU A 230 15.10 -2.06 -9.39
CA LEU A 230 13.77 -2.63 -9.17
C LEU A 230 13.84 -4.11 -8.79
N ASP A 231 14.69 -4.89 -9.47
CA ASP A 231 14.88 -6.31 -9.18
C ASP A 231 15.50 -6.54 -7.78
N ASN A 232 16.50 -5.74 -7.43
CA ASN A 232 17.14 -5.77 -6.11
C ASN A 232 16.16 -5.38 -5.00
N ALA A 233 15.38 -4.30 -5.19
CA ALA A 233 14.35 -3.90 -4.24
C ALA A 233 13.28 -4.97 -4.05
N SER A 234 12.83 -5.60 -5.15
CA SER A 234 11.85 -6.69 -5.11
C SER A 234 12.40 -7.89 -4.35
N SER A 235 13.64 -8.28 -4.63
CA SER A 235 14.34 -9.37 -3.91
C SER A 235 14.44 -9.11 -2.41
N SER A 236 14.74 -7.87 -2.00
CA SER A 236 14.77 -7.48 -0.59
C SER A 236 13.40 -7.51 0.06
N CYS A 237 12.33 -7.11 -0.66
CA CYS A 237 10.98 -7.19 -0.13
C CYS A 237 10.58 -8.66 0.10
N VAL A 238 10.87 -9.57 -0.85
CA VAL A 238 10.60 -11.02 -0.68
C VAL A 238 11.26 -11.57 0.58
N LYS A 239 12.54 -11.23 0.83
CA LYS A 239 13.24 -11.62 2.08
C LYS A 239 12.56 -11.04 3.33
N ALA A 240 12.08 -9.80 3.26
CA ALA A 240 11.41 -9.15 4.38
C ALA A 240 10.02 -9.72 4.70
N LEU A 241 9.42 -10.51 3.80
CA LEU A 241 8.17 -11.24 4.08
C LEU A 241 8.35 -12.37 5.10
N GLU A 242 9.59 -12.71 5.45
CA GLU A 242 9.91 -13.66 6.53
C GLU A 242 10.15 -12.96 7.89
N ASP A 243 9.98 -11.64 7.97
CA ASP A 243 10.15 -10.89 9.23
C ASP A 243 9.22 -11.42 10.33
N PRO A 244 9.69 -11.55 11.59
CA PRO A 244 8.84 -12.04 12.68
C PRO A 244 7.61 -11.16 12.94
N ILE A 245 7.65 -9.87 12.61
CA ILE A 245 6.60 -8.90 12.91
C ILE A 245 5.62 -8.77 11.73
N SER A 246 4.32 -8.97 11.98
CA SER A 246 3.29 -8.92 10.92
C SER A 246 3.23 -7.58 10.20
N SER A 247 3.23 -6.47 10.94
CA SER A 247 3.15 -5.14 10.33
C SER A 247 4.33 -4.83 9.40
N VAL A 248 5.51 -5.42 9.64
CA VAL A 248 6.65 -5.33 8.74
C VAL A 248 6.36 -6.09 7.45
N ARG A 249 5.90 -7.34 7.57
CA ARG A 249 5.54 -8.16 6.40
C ARG A 249 4.45 -7.50 5.55
N ASP A 250 3.40 -6.97 6.18
CA ASP A 250 2.29 -6.31 5.50
C ASP A 250 2.79 -5.09 4.70
N ALA A 251 3.63 -4.25 5.32
CA ALA A 251 4.21 -3.09 4.66
C ALA A 251 5.13 -3.47 3.49
N PHE A 252 5.95 -4.53 3.62
CA PHE A 252 6.80 -5.01 2.54
C PHE A 252 6.03 -5.74 1.45
N ALA A 253 4.89 -6.37 1.75
CA ALA A 253 4.02 -6.96 0.75
C ALA A 253 3.40 -5.88 -0.15
N GLU A 254 2.93 -4.78 0.44
CA GLU A 254 2.45 -3.63 -0.34
C GLU A 254 3.57 -2.99 -1.17
N ALA A 255 4.78 -2.88 -0.62
CA ALA A 255 5.93 -2.33 -1.33
C ALA A 255 6.33 -3.23 -2.53
N LEU A 256 6.36 -4.55 -2.34
CA LEU A 256 6.66 -5.51 -3.41
C LEU A 256 5.63 -5.41 -4.53
N GLY A 257 4.34 -5.37 -4.18
CA GLY A 257 3.25 -5.21 -5.15
C GLY A 257 3.39 -3.93 -5.97
N ALA A 258 3.69 -2.80 -5.32
CA ALA A 258 3.90 -1.52 -5.99
C ALA A 258 5.15 -1.52 -6.90
N LEU A 259 6.27 -2.09 -6.45
CA LEU A 259 7.51 -2.18 -7.22
C LEU A 259 7.35 -3.03 -8.49
N LEU A 260 6.70 -4.19 -8.36
CA LEU A 260 6.39 -5.05 -9.51
C LEU A 260 5.38 -4.38 -10.45
N GLY A 261 4.41 -3.65 -9.89
CA GLY A 261 3.49 -2.82 -10.66
C GLY A 261 4.24 -1.82 -11.55
N LEU A 262 5.19 -1.08 -10.97
CA LEU A 262 6.04 -0.17 -11.72
C LEU A 262 6.93 -0.90 -12.75
N GLY A 263 7.53 -2.02 -12.37
CA GLY A 263 8.36 -2.84 -13.26
C GLY A 263 7.59 -3.38 -14.46
N MET A 264 6.28 -3.63 -14.33
CA MET A 264 5.40 -4.09 -15.40
C MET A 264 4.84 -2.98 -16.29
N ASN A 265 4.96 -1.71 -15.88
CA ASN A 265 4.46 -0.54 -16.59
C ASN A 265 5.61 0.42 -16.90
N PRO A 266 6.46 0.12 -17.91
CA PRO A 266 7.59 0.97 -18.25
C PRO A 266 7.18 2.42 -18.57
N ASP A 267 6.01 2.63 -19.18
CA ASP A 267 5.51 3.97 -19.51
C ASP A 267 5.24 4.85 -18.29
N ALA A 268 5.08 4.26 -17.10
CA ALA A 268 4.92 4.98 -15.85
C ALA A 268 6.25 5.29 -15.14
N GLN A 269 7.39 4.82 -15.66
CA GLN A 269 8.70 5.10 -15.09
C GLN A 269 9.15 6.52 -15.44
N VAL A 270 9.50 7.31 -14.43
CA VAL A 270 9.83 8.72 -14.57
C VAL A 270 11.33 8.92 -14.63
N GLN A 271 11.78 9.76 -15.57
CA GLN A 271 13.16 10.23 -15.58
C GLN A 271 13.35 11.36 -14.57
N PRO A 272 14.33 11.27 -13.66
CA PRO A 272 14.67 12.41 -12.82
C PRO A 272 15.31 13.52 -13.67
N ARG A 273 15.13 14.78 -13.25
CA ARG A 273 15.73 15.93 -13.95
C ARG A 273 17.26 15.78 -14.03
N GLY A 274 17.81 16.00 -15.23
CA GLY A 274 19.26 16.09 -15.48
C GLY A 274 19.95 14.83 -16.02
N LYS A 275 19.23 13.72 -16.27
CA LYS A 275 19.77 12.57 -17.03
C LYS A 275 19.30 12.63 -18.49
N SER A 276 20.23 12.57 -19.45
CA SER A 276 19.90 12.69 -20.88
C SER A 276 19.38 11.39 -21.49
N HIS A 277 19.72 10.22 -20.94
CA HIS A 277 19.34 8.91 -21.48
C HIS A 277 18.83 7.97 -20.38
N PHE A 278 17.52 7.80 -20.32
CA PHE A 278 16.89 6.68 -19.62
C PHE A 278 15.85 6.06 -20.54
N THR A 279 16.00 4.78 -20.80
CA THR A 279 15.03 3.98 -21.54
C THR A 279 14.24 3.18 -20.52
N PRO A 280 12.95 3.49 -20.32
CA PRO A 280 12.10 2.67 -19.48
C PRO A 280 12.10 1.25 -20.00
N LYS A 281 12.30 0.28 -19.11
CA LYS A 281 12.32 -1.14 -19.49
C LYS A 281 11.43 -1.92 -18.55
N LYS A 282 10.71 -2.86 -19.15
CA LYS A 282 9.90 -3.82 -18.41
C LYS A 282 10.82 -4.75 -17.61
N LEU A 283 10.41 -5.09 -16.39
CA LEU A 283 11.10 -6.05 -15.55
C LEU A 283 10.73 -7.48 -16.00
N ASP A 284 11.31 -7.93 -17.10
CA ASP A 284 11.00 -9.24 -17.68
C ASP A 284 11.23 -10.39 -16.70
N GLY A 285 10.22 -11.25 -16.56
CA GLY A 285 10.20 -12.35 -15.59
C GLY A 285 10.10 -11.91 -14.12
N GLY A 286 9.83 -10.63 -13.82
CA GLY A 286 9.76 -10.12 -12.44
C GLY A 286 8.70 -10.80 -11.58
N LEU A 287 7.49 -11.00 -12.13
CA LEU A 287 6.41 -11.71 -11.42
C LEU A 287 6.80 -13.16 -11.11
N GLU A 288 7.43 -13.83 -12.08
CA GLU A 288 7.88 -15.21 -11.92
C GLU A 288 8.96 -15.31 -10.85
N ARG A 289 9.97 -14.44 -10.91
CA ARG A 289 11.12 -14.43 -10.00
C ARG A 289 10.74 -14.08 -8.56
N HIS A 290 9.84 -13.11 -8.37
CA HIS A 290 9.58 -12.52 -7.05
C HIS A 290 8.25 -12.92 -6.43
N LEU A 291 7.29 -13.43 -7.20
CA LEU A 291 6.00 -13.89 -6.67
C LEU A 291 5.80 -15.40 -6.88
N THR A 292 5.83 -15.87 -8.14
CA THR A 292 5.49 -17.27 -8.48
C THR A 292 6.48 -18.27 -7.88
N LEU A 293 7.77 -18.16 -8.23
CA LEU A 293 8.79 -19.13 -7.81
C LEU A 293 8.96 -19.16 -6.29
N PRO A 294 9.01 -18.02 -5.56
CA PRO A 294 9.05 -18.03 -4.10
C PRO A 294 7.81 -18.68 -3.49
N PHE A 295 6.62 -18.47 -4.06
CA PHE A 295 5.38 -19.05 -3.55
C PHE A 295 5.37 -20.57 -3.68
N VAL A 296 5.77 -21.07 -4.86
CA VAL A 296 5.85 -22.52 -5.14
C VAL A 296 6.92 -23.19 -4.28
N LYS A 297 8.08 -22.56 -4.11
CA LYS A 297 9.17 -23.08 -3.26
C LYS A 297 8.84 -23.05 -1.77
N ALA A 298 7.87 -22.25 -1.34
CA ALA A 298 7.48 -22.12 0.05
C ALA A 298 6.67 -23.33 0.55
N SER A 299 7.21 -24.54 0.46
CA SER A 299 6.55 -25.78 0.90
C SER A 299 6.90 -26.13 2.35
N GLY A 300 5.88 -26.35 3.19
CA GLY A 300 6.02 -26.89 4.54
C GLY A 300 5.58 -25.96 5.67
N PRO A 301 5.47 -26.47 6.92
CA PRO A 301 4.84 -25.74 8.03
C PRO A 301 5.53 -24.43 8.42
N ARG A 302 6.85 -24.34 8.21
CA ARG A 302 7.68 -23.18 8.62
C ARG A 302 7.62 -22.01 7.63
N VAL A 303 7.06 -22.21 6.44
CA VAL A 303 7.07 -21.23 5.34
C VAL A 303 5.67 -20.65 5.05
N LYS A 304 4.68 -20.96 5.91
CA LYS A 304 3.29 -20.47 5.81
C LYS A 304 3.21 -18.94 5.77
N VAL A 305 4.02 -18.28 6.60
CA VAL A 305 4.05 -16.82 6.73
C VAL A 305 4.51 -16.15 5.42
N LEU A 306 5.51 -16.72 4.76
CA LEU A 306 6.01 -16.22 3.47
C LEU A 306 4.93 -16.30 2.39
N ARG A 307 4.20 -17.42 2.28
CA ARG A 307 3.10 -17.54 1.31
C ARG A 307 1.99 -16.51 1.54
N VAL A 308 1.66 -16.21 2.80
CA VAL A 308 0.69 -15.14 3.11
C VAL A 308 1.23 -13.78 2.65
N GLY A 309 2.50 -13.47 2.94
CA GLY A 309 3.13 -12.23 2.45
C GLY A 309 3.14 -12.11 0.92
N LEU A 310 3.47 -13.20 0.21
CA LEU A 310 3.47 -13.25 -1.26
C LEU A 310 2.05 -13.12 -1.82
N THR A 311 1.06 -13.66 -1.13
CA THR A 311 -0.36 -13.51 -1.45
C THR A 311 -0.81 -12.06 -1.36
N LEU A 312 -0.47 -11.38 -0.26
CA LEU A 312 -0.73 -9.95 -0.11
C LEU A 312 0.02 -9.11 -1.16
N SER A 313 1.22 -9.54 -1.55
CA SER A 313 2.01 -8.89 -2.59
C SER A 313 1.37 -9.03 -3.98
N TRP A 314 0.84 -10.21 -4.30
CA TRP A 314 0.03 -10.45 -5.50
C TRP A 314 -1.20 -9.55 -5.56
N VAL A 315 -1.97 -9.48 -4.46
CA VAL A 315 -3.15 -8.61 -4.39
C VAL A 315 -2.77 -7.15 -4.54
N SER A 316 -1.73 -6.68 -3.84
CA SER A 316 -1.25 -5.30 -3.98
C SER A 316 -0.74 -4.99 -5.39
N PHE A 317 -0.10 -5.95 -6.07
CA PHE A 317 0.31 -5.81 -7.47
C PHE A 317 -0.92 -5.64 -8.38
N LEU A 318 -1.91 -6.52 -8.29
CA LEU A 318 -3.11 -6.48 -9.12
C LEU A 318 -3.92 -5.18 -8.89
N GLN A 319 -4.03 -4.74 -7.64
CA GLN A 319 -4.62 -3.44 -7.29
C GLN A 319 -3.83 -2.27 -7.88
N ALA A 320 -2.50 -2.33 -7.90
CA ALA A 320 -1.69 -1.29 -8.55
C ALA A 320 -1.95 -1.25 -10.06
N ILE A 321 -2.00 -2.40 -10.74
CA ILE A 321 -2.34 -2.49 -12.17
C ILE A 321 -3.69 -1.83 -12.47
N ARG A 322 -4.71 -2.08 -11.64
CA ARG A 322 -6.07 -1.57 -11.84
C ARG A 322 -6.26 -0.13 -11.40
N LEU A 323 -5.94 0.18 -10.16
CA LEU A 323 -6.32 1.44 -9.52
C LEU A 323 -5.30 2.56 -9.78
N LYS A 324 -4.03 2.21 -9.94
CA LYS A 324 -2.96 3.19 -10.15
C LYS A 324 -2.62 3.36 -11.63
N TYR A 325 -2.42 2.25 -12.35
CA TYR A 325 -2.06 2.29 -13.77
C TYR A 325 -3.28 2.25 -14.70
N LEU A 326 -4.49 2.12 -14.13
CA LEU A 326 -5.75 2.22 -14.86
C LEU A 326 -5.86 1.26 -16.04
N GLN A 327 -5.17 0.10 -15.99
CA GLN A 327 -5.34 -0.94 -17.01
C GLN A 327 -6.78 -1.48 -16.93
N PRO A 328 -7.44 -1.81 -18.04
CA PRO A 328 -8.78 -2.41 -18.06
C PRO A 328 -8.89 -3.67 -17.17
N ASP A 329 -10.07 -3.97 -16.63
CA ASP A 329 -10.31 -5.17 -15.82
C ASP A 329 -10.22 -6.45 -16.65
N THR A 330 -10.50 -6.38 -17.94
CA THR A 330 -10.30 -7.49 -18.88
C THR A 330 -8.86 -8.01 -18.87
N GLU A 331 -7.88 -7.13 -18.62
CA GLU A 331 -6.47 -7.51 -18.51
C GLU A 331 -6.17 -8.37 -17.27
N LEU A 332 -7.08 -8.44 -16.29
CA LEU A 332 -6.88 -9.29 -15.11
C LEU A 332 -7.01 -10.78 -15.43
N GLU A 333 -7.72 -11.13 -16.51
CA GLU A 333 -7.93 -12.53 -16.92
C GLU A 333 -6.60 -13.26 -17.13
N LYS A 334 -5.59 -12.59 -17.70
CA LYS A 334 -4.26 -13.18 -17.96
C LYS A 334 -3.55 -13.65 -16.69
N TYR A 335 -3.84 -13.04 -15.54
CA TYR A 335 -3.22 -13.40 -14.26
C TYR A 335 -3.90 -14.59 -13.59
N ILE A 336 -5.12 -14.96 -13.99
CA ILE A 336 -5.86 -16.08 -13.39
C ILE A 336 -5.11 -17.39 -13.59
N PHE A 337 -4.71 -17.66 -14.83
CA PHE A 337 -3.95 -18.86 -15.18
C PHE A 337 -2.58 -18.86 -14.51
N GLN A 338 -1.88 -17.73 -14.51
CA GLN A 338 -0.58 -17.61 -13.84
C GLN A 338 -0.68 -17.88 -12.33
N VAL A 339 -1.73 -17.39 -11.69
CA VAL A 339 -1.98 -17.59 -10.25
C VAL A 339 -2.41 -19.03 -9.96
N MET A 340 -3.25 -19.65 -10.79
CA MET A 340 -3.64 -21.05 -10.63
C MET A 340 -2.48 -22.02 -10.88
N ASP A 341 -1.58 -21.70 -11.81
CA ASP A 341 -0.40 -22.52 -12.12
C ASP A 341 0.54 -22.70 -10.93
N MET A 342 0.49 -21.81 -9.92
CA MET A 342 1.20 -21.99 -8.65
C MET A 342 0.75 -23.24 -7.87
N LEU A 343 -0.40 -23.83 -8.20
CA LEU A 343 -0.91 -25.09 -7.62
C LEU A 343 -0.46 -26.34 -8.39
N ARG A 344 0.38 -26.20 -9.43
CA ARG A 344 0.83 -27.33 -10.26
C ARG A 344 1.86 -28.20 -9.54
N ALA A 345 2.63 -27.66 -8.60
CA ALA A 345 3.77 -28.33 -7.99
C ALA A 345 3.42 -29.45 -6.98
N ASP A 346 2.14 -29.65 -6.66
CA ASP A 346 1.73 -30.53 -5.55
C ASP A 346 1.45 -31.98 -5.98
N SER A 347 2.23 -32.91 -5.41
CA SER A 347 1.89 -34.35 -5.35
C SER A 347 0.96 -34.68 -4.16
N LEU A 348 0.80 -33.75 -3.20
CA LEU A 348 -0.07 -33.86 -2.02
C LEU A 348 -0.89 -32.57 -1.87
N PHE A 349 -2.16 -32.68 -1.48
CA PHE A 349 -3.07 -31.54 -1.36
C PHE A 349 -2.61 -30.51 -0.30
N ASP A 350 -2.20 -29.32 -0.75
CA ASP A 350 -1.83 -28.19 0.12
C ASP A 350 -3.00 -27.21 0.32
N ALA A 351 -3.71 -27.38 1.43
CA ALA A 351 -4.86 -26.53 1.77
C ALA A 351 -4.48 -25.06 1.95
N GLN A 352 -3.24 -24.75 2.37
CA GLN A 352 -2.81 -23.38 2.63
C GLN A 352 -2.44 -22.67 1.33
N ALA A 353 -1.75 -23.36 0.41
CA ALA A 353 -1.52 -22.85 -0.94
C ALA A 353 -2.86 -22.56 -1.63
N LEU A 354 -3.80 -23.50 -1.58
CA LEU A 354 -5.14 -23.31 -2.16
C LEU A 354 -5.87 -22.10 -1.54
N ALA A 355 -5.85 -21.94 -0.21
CA ALA A 355 -6.47 -20.79 0.44
C ALA A 355 -5.86 -19.44 0.00
N CYS A 356 -4.54 -19.40 -0.15
CA CYS A 356 -3.82 -18.22 -0.66
C CYS A 356 -4.24 -17.90 -2.10
N ILE A 357 -4.27 -18.90 -2.98
CA ILE A 357 -4.70 -18.73 -4.37
C ILE A 357 -6.14 -18.27 -4.47
N LEU A 358 -7.05 -18.85 -3.69
CA LEU A 358 -8.44 -18.41 -3.62
C LEU A 358 -8.58 -16.95 -3.17
N TYR A 359 -7.75 -16.50 -2.24
CA TYR A 359 -7.73 -15.11 -1.81
C TYR A 359 -7.26 -14.16 -2.93
N ILE A 360 -6.22 -14.53 -3.68
CA ILE A 360 -5.76 -13.76 -4.85
C ILE A 360 -6.86 -13.69 -5.91
N LEU A 361 -7.46 -14.84 -6.26
CA LEU A 361 -8.52 -14.90 -7.27
C LEU A 361 -9.73 -14.07 -6.86
N ARG A 362 -10.12 -14.10 -5.58
CA ARG A 362 -11.26 -13.32 -5.09
C ARG A 362 -10.94 -11.82 -5.01
N VAL A 363 -10.01 -11.43 -4.14
CA VAL A 363 -9.76 -10.02 -3.79
C VAL A 363 -8.88 -9.32 -4.84
N GLY A 364 -7.93 -10.05 -5.42
CA GLY A 364 -7.01 -9.54 -6.43
C GLY A 364 -7.62 -9.46 -7.83
N ILE A 365 -8.63 -10.28 -8.14
CA ILE A 365 -9.16 -10.42 -9.49
C ILE A 365 -10.67 -10.19 -9.53
N THR A 366 -11.48 -11.12 -9.02
CA THR A 366 -12.94 -11.10 -9.21
C THR A 366 -13.60 -9.84 -8.63
N ASP A 367 -13.24 -9.45 -7.40
CA ASP A 367 -13.80 -8.24 -6.75
C ASP A 367 -13.38 -6.93 -7.42
N GLN A 368 -12.40 -6.97 -8.34
CA GLN A 368 -11.92 -5.81 -9.10
C GLN A 368 -12.46 -5.76 -10.53
N MET A 369 -13.20 -6.79 -10.95
CA MET A 369 -13.85 -6.88 -12.26
C MET A 369 -15.26 -6.28 -12.21
N SER A 370 -15.64 -5.58 -13.27
CA SER A 370 -17.02 -5.19 -13.52
C SER A 370 -17.89 -6.41 -13.86
N GLU A 371 -19.22 -6.27 -13.74
CA GLU A 371 -20.16 -7.34 -14.05
C GLU A 371 -19.96 -7.93 -15.47
N PRO A 372 -19.80 -7.14 -16.55
CA PRO A 372 -19.56 -7.71 -17.89
C PRO A 372 -18.30 -8.58 -17.96
N THR A 373 -17.22 -8.16 -17.29
CA THR A 373 -15.96 -8.90 -17.25
C THR A 373 -16.09 -10.18 -16.42
N GLN A 374 -16.81 -10.13 -15.30
CA GLN A 374 -17.11 -11.33 -14.50
C GLN A 374 -17.98 -12.33 -15.26
N ARG A 375 -18.93 -11.87 -16.10
CA ARG A 375 -19.69 -12.76 -16.99
C ARG A 375 -18.79 -13.49 -17.97
N GLY A 376 -17.88 -12.74 -18.62
CA GLY A 376 -16.90 -13.28 -19.55
C GLY A 376 -15.93 -14.28 -18.91
N LEU A 377 -15.62 -14.12 -17.62
CA LEU A 377 -14.67 -14.95 -16.87
C LEU A 377 -15.11 -16.42 -16.68
N LEU A 378 -16.41 -16.70 -16.65
CA LEU A 378 -16.91 -18.06 -16.36
C LEU A 378 -16.48 -19.08 -17.42
N VAL A 379 -16.40 -18.67 -18.69
CA VAL A 379 -16.00 -19.53 -19.81
C VAL A 379 -14.52 -19.93 -19.72
N PRO A 380 -13.55 -19.01 -19.55
CA PRO A 380 -12.15 -19.33 -19.26
C PRO A 380 -11.96 -20.28 -18.06
N LEU A 381 -12.70 -20.07 -16.96
CA LEU A 381 -12.68 -20.97 -15.81
C LEU A 381 -13.20 -22.36 -16.16
N GLY A 382 -14.25 -22.46 -16.98
CA GLY A 382 -14.75 -23.71 -17.51
C GLY A 382 -13.71 -24.45 -18.35
N LYS A 383 -13.02 -23.75 -19.25
CA LYS A 383 -11.90 -24.32 -20.05
C LYS A 383 -10.78 -24.85 -19.16
N GLN A 384 -10.49 -24.19 -18.04
CA GLN A 384 -9.49 -24.66 -17.08
C GLN A 384 -9.87 -26.01 -16.45
N LEU A 385 -11.16 -26.29 -16.24
CA LEU A 385 -11.62 -27.59 -15.71
C LEU A 385 -11.36 -28.73 -16.68
N GLN A 386 -11.48 -28.46 -17.98
CA GLN A 386 -11.29 -29.41 -19.07
C GLN A 386 -9.82 -29.62 -19.43
N SER A 387 -8.93 -28.70 -19.01
CA SER A 387 -7.51 -28.78 -19.35
C SER A 387 -6.91 -30.11 -18.84
N PRO A 388 -6.18 -30.85 -19.69
CA PRO A 388 -5.52 -32.09 -19.28
C PRO A 388 -4.44 -31.82 -18.23
N ASP A 389 -3.82 -30.65 -18.27
CA ASP A 389 -2.74 -30.23 -17.38
C ASP A 389 -3.25 -29.68 -16.04
N ALA A 390 -4.57 -29.58 -15.84
CA ALA A 390 -5.14 -29.08 -14.60
C ALA A 390 -5.03 -30.11 -13.47
N THR A 391 -4.37 -29.74 -12.39
CA THR A 391 -4.33 -30.55 -11.16
C THR A 391 -5.68 -30.50 -10.42
N PRO A 392 -5.98 -31.46 -9.53
CA PRO A 392 -7.17 -31.40 -8.70
C PRO A 392 -7.31 -30.08 -7.92
N SER A 393 -6.20 -29.52 -7.41
CA SER A 393 -6.19 -28.24 -6.69
C SER A 393 -6.56 -27.06 -7.60
N MET A 394 -6.09 -27.05 -8.85
CA MET A 394 -6.47 -26.04 -9.84
C MET A 394 -7.95 -26.12 -10.19
N ARG A 395 -8.49 -27.34 -10.36
CA ARG A 395 -9.92 -27.55 -10.61
C ARG A 395 -10.78 -27.06 -9.45
N VAL A 396 -10.36 -27.33 -8.20
CA VAL A 396 -11.02 -26.79 -7.00
C VAL A 396 -10.99 -25.26 -6.98
N ALA A 397 -9.84 -24.63 -7.28
CA ALA A 397 -9.73 -23.18 -7.34
C ALA A 397 -10.69 -22.59 -8.39
N ALA A 398 -10.75 -23.17 -9.59
CA ALA A 398 -11.65 -22.75 -10.65
C ALA A 398 -13.13 -22.89 -10.27
N LEU A 399 -13.53 -24.02 -9.69
CA LEU A 399 -14.92 -24.26 -9.25
C LEU A 399 -15.37 -23.29 -8.16
N ARG A 400 -14.51 -22.99 -7.18
CA ARG A 400 -14.81 -22.01 -6.12
C ARG A 400 -14.91 -20.58 -6.65
N THR A 401 -13.98 -20.17 -7.51
CA THR A 401 -14.02 -18.84 -8.14
C THR A 401 -15.27 -18.70 -9.01
N MET A 402 -15.64 -19.74 -9.76
CA MET A 402 -16.86 -19.79 -10.56
C MET A 402 -18.12 -19.71 -9.69
N SER A 403 -18.19 -20.50 -8.61
CA SER A 403 -19.31 -20.44 -7.67
C SER A 403 -19.44 -19.05 -7.02
N TYR A 404 -18.33 -18.40 -6.72
CA TYR A 404 -18.33 -17.04 -6.19
C TYR A 404 -18.84 -16.03 -7.22
N ALA A 405 -18.30 -16.04 -8.45
CA ALA A 405 -18.71 -15.16 -9.53
C ALA A 405 -20.20 -15.29 -9.87
N LEU A 406 -20.72 -16.53 -9.96
CA LEU A 406 -22.16 -16.77 -10.19
C LEU A 406 -23.05 -16.15 -9.11
N LYS A 407 -22.64 -16.25 -7.84
CA LYS A 407 -23.39 -15.67 -6.72
C LYS A 407 -23.32 -14.15 -6.71
N THR A 408 -22.18 -13.57 -7.09
CA THR A 408 -22.01 -12.12 -7.20
C THR A 408 -22.82 -11.55 -8.37
N LEU A 409 -22.82 -12.24 -9.52
CA LEU A 409 -23.59 -11.84 -10.71
C LEU A 409 -25.10 -11.99 -10.52
N GLY A 410 -25.54 -13.00 -9.76
CA GLY A 410 -26.96 -13.28 -9.58
C GLY A 410 -27.66 -13.80 -10.84
N GLU A 411 -26.89 -14.22 -11.85
CA GLU A 411 -27.39 -14.84 -13.09
C GLU A 411 -26.40 -15.88 -13.65
N VAL A 412 -26.86 -16.70 -14.59
CA VAL A 412 -26.01 -17.63 -15.35
C VAL A 412 -25.90 -17.13 -16.80
N PRO A 413 -24.73 -16.61 -17.23
CA PRO A 413 -24.53 -16.12 -18.59
C PRO A 413 -24.79 -17.19 -19.66
N ALA A 414 -25.39 -16.79 -20.78
CA ALA A 414 -25.77 -17.71 -21.86
C ALA A 414 -24.55 -18.44 -22.43
N GLU A 415 -23.43 -17.74 -22.59
CA GLU A 415 -22.17 -18.27 -23.08
C GLU A 415 -21.62 -19.37 -22.16
N PHE A 416 -21.88 -19.26 -20.85
CA PHE A 416 -21.48 -20.28 -19.89
C PHE A 416 -22.42 -21.50 -19.90
N LYS A 417 -23.72 -21.31 -20.16
CA LYS A 417 -24.69 -22.42 -20.28
C LYS A 417 -24.29 -23.40 -21.37
N GLU A 418 -23.75 -22.91 -22.48
CA GLU A 418 -23.30 -23.74 -23.61
C GLU A 418 -22.16 -24.71 -23.25
N VAL A 419 -21.35 -24.38 -22.25
CA VAL A 419 -20.21 -25.20 -21.82
C VAL A 419 -20.45 -25.93 -20.50
N LEU A 420 -21.63 -25.78 -19.88
CA LEU A 420 -21.92 -26.27 -18.54
C LEU A 420 -21.75 -27.79 -18.40
N ASP A 421 -22.28 -28.55 -19.36
CA ASP A 421 -22.27 -30.02 -19.35
C ASP A 421 -20.84 -30.57 -19.41
N ASN A 422 -20.02 -30.01 -20.29
CA ASN A 422 -18.65 -30.44 -20.49
C ASN A 422 -17.69 -29.93 -19.39
N THR A 423 -18.16 -29.12 -18.43
CA THR A 423 -17.32 -28.48 -17.42
C THR A 423 -17.72 -28.91 -16.00
N VAL A 424 -18.69 -28.24 -15.38
CA VAL A 424 -19.08 -28.44 -13.98
C VAL A 424 -19.75 -29.81 -13.80
N VAL A 425 -20.62 -30.21 -14.73
CA VAL A 425 -21.33 -31.50 -14.67
C VAL A 425 -20.34 -32.66 -14.80
N ALA A 426 -19.42 -32.58 -15.77
CA ALA A 426 -18.35 -33.56 -15.93
C ALA A 426 -17.47 -33.66 -14.66
N ALA A 427 -17.22 -32.55 -13.95
CA ALA A 427 -16.41 -32.52 -12.74
C ALA A 427 -17.04 -33.26 -11.53
N VAL A 428 -18.36 -33.50 -11.51
CA VAL A 428 -19.04 -34.31 -10.47
C VAL A 428 -18.56 -35.77 -10.49
N SER A 429 -18.11 -36.24 -11.65
CA SER A 429 -17.61 -37.60 -11.85
C SER A 429 -16.08 -37.71 -11.75
N HIS A 430 -15.40 -36.64 -11.34
CA HIS A 430 -13.95 -36.58 -11.26
C HIS A 430 -13.39 -37.56 -10.20
N HIS A 431 -12.24 -38.18 -10.47
CA HIS A 431 -11.63 -39.17 -9.57
C HIS A 431 -11.30 -38.61 -8.17
N ALA A 432 -10.86 -37.35 -8.09
CA ALA A 432 -10.52 -36.69 -6.83
C ALA A 432 -11.78 -36.25 -6.03
N PRO A 433 -11.94 -36.67 -4.75
CA PRO A 433 -13.13 -36.35 -3.94
C PRO A 433 -13.41 -34.86 -3.77
N LEU A 434 -12.38 -34.05 -3.54
CA LEU A 434 -12.55 -32.61 -3.32
C LEU A 434 -13.08 -31.89 -4.57
N VAL A 435 -12.65 -32.30 -5.76
CA VAL A 435 -13.16 -31.73 -7.02
C VAL A 435 -14.66 -32.02 -7.15
N ARG A 436 -15.10 -33.23 -6.80
CA ARG A 436 -16.54 -33.58 -6.82
C ARG A 436 -17.36 -32.76 -5.83
N ILE A 437 -16.85 -32.56 -4.61
CA ILE A 437 -17.51 -31.75 -3.59
C ILE A 437 -17.70 -30.32 -4.08
N GLU A 438 -16.63 -29.71 -4.61
CA GLU A 438 -16.69 -28.34 -5.10
C GLU A 438 -17.56 -28.23 -6.36
N ALA A 439 -17.56 -29.23 -7.24
CA ALA A 439 -18.47 -29.28 -8.39
C ALA A 439 -19.94 -29.32 -7.94
N ALA A 440 -20.26 -30.12 -6.92
CA ALA A 440 -21.61 -30.14 -6.34
C ALA A 440 -22.00 -28.80 -5.69
N LEU A 441 -21.06 -28.11 -5.04
CA LEU A 441 -21.30 -26.76 -4.50
C LEU A 441 -21.50 -25.72 -5.61
N THR A 442 -20.78 -25.82 -6.71
CA THR A 442 -20.98 -24.96 -7.89
C THR A 442 -22.32 -25.24 -8.56
N LEU A 443 -22.74 -26.51 -8.69
CA LEU A 443 -24.10 -26.85 -9.14
C LEU A 443 -25.17 -26.28 -8.21
N ARG A 444 -24.96 -26.32 -6.89
CA ARG A 444 -25.88 -25.66 -5.95
C ARG A 444 -25.96 -24.16 -6.22
N ALA A 445 -24.83 -23.48 -6.43
CA ALA A 445 -24.83 -22.06 -6.74
C ALA A 445 -25.56 -21.74 -8.05
N LEU A 446 -25.38 -22.57 -9.09
CA LEU A 446 -26.13 -22.46 -10.33
C LEU A 446 -27.64 -22.64 -10.11
N ALA A 447 -28.07 -23.55 -9.23
CA ALA A 447 -29.49 -23.80 -8.95
C ALA A 447 -30.11 -22.68 -8.11
N GLU A 448 -29.33 -22.10 -7.18
CA GLU A 448 -29.72 -20.92 -6.41
C GLU A 448 -29.95 -19.70 -7.31
N VAL A 449 -29.16 -19.58 -8.38
CA VAL A 449 -29.15 -18.43 -9.28
C VAL A 449 -30.13 -18.59 -10.47
N ASP A 450 -30.14 -19.75 -11.13
CA ASP A 450 -31.02 -20.07 -12.24
C ASP A 450 -31.43 -21.56 -12.20
N PRO A 451 -32.55 -21.92 -11.55
CA PRO A 451 -33.01 -23.29 -11.47
C PRO A 451 -33.25 -23.96 -12.83
N THR A 452 -33.56 -23.18 -13.87
CA THR A 452 -33.90 -23.72 -15.20
C THR A 452 -32.69 -24.35 -15.89
N CYS A 453 -31.48 -23.88 -15.57
CA CYS A 453 -30.26 -24.37 -16.21
C CYS A 453 -29.81 -25.77 -15.73
N ILE A 454 -30.31 -26.25 -14.58
CA ILE A 454 -29.92 -27.57 -14.02
C ILE A 454 -31.06 -28.58 -14.02
N GLY A 455 -32.28 -28.20 -14.43
CA GLY A 455 -33.44 -29.08 -14.37
C GLY A 455 -33.21 -30.48 -14.96
N GLY A 456 -32.55 -30.57 -16.12
CA GLY A 456 -32.20 -31.84 -16.77
C GLY A 456 -30.93 -32.52 -16.22
N LEU A 457 -30.11 -31.79 -15.48
CA LEU A 457 -28.78 -32.22 -15.02
C LEU A 457 -28.80 -32.70 -13.55
N ILE A 458 -29.80 -32.27 -12.76
CA ILE A 458 -29.97 -32.66 -11.36
C ILE A 458 -30.06 -34.18 -11.21
N SER A 459 -30.83 -34.86 -12.05
CA SER A 459 -30.98 -36.32 -11.99
C SER A 459 -29.65 -37.05 -12.21
N TYR A 460 -28.84 -36.57 -13.17
CA TYR A 460 -27.50 -37.11 -13.41
C TYR A 460 -26.57 -36.85 -12.23
N ALA A 461 -26.51 -35.61 -11.74
CA ALA A 461 -25.65 -35.23 -10.61
C ALA A 461 -26.01 -36.00 -9.33
N ILE A 462 -27.30 -36.16 -9.02
CA ILE A 462 -27.79 -36.96 -7.88
C ILE A 462 -27.39 -38.42 -8.04
N THR A 463 -27.55 -38.99 -9.23
CA THR A 463 -27.17 -40.38 -9.51
C THR A 463 -25.67 -40.61 -9.31
N MET A 464 -24.83 -39.72 -9.85
CA MET A 464 -23.38 -39.82 -9.71
C MET A 464 -22.92 -39.63 -8.27
N LEU A 465 -23.46 -38.65 -7.54
CA LEU A 465 -23.15 -38.44 -6.12
C LEU A 465 -23.66 -39.61 -5.25
N GLY A 466 -24.82 -40.17 -5.58
CA GLY A 466 -25.41 -41.35 -4.93
C GLY A 466 -24.53 -42.59 -5.09
N ALA A 467 -24.10 -42.90 -6.31
CA ALA A 467 -23.20 -44.01 -6.60
C ALA A 467 -21.86 -43.89 -5.84
N VAL A 468 -21.33 -42.68 -5.71
CA VAL A 468 -20.11 -42.43 -4.93
C VAL A 468 -20.33 -42.65 -3.43
N ARG A 469 -21.47 -42.21 -2.88
CA ARG A 469 -21.83 -42.44 -1.48
C ARG A 469 -21.88 -43.93 -1.18
N GLU A 470 -22.48 -44.71 -2.08
CA GLU A 470 -22.59 -46.17 -1.94
C GLU A 470 -21.22 -46.85 -1.97
N ASN A 471 -20.32 -46.45 -2.87
CA ASN A 471 -18.95 -46.98 -2.93
C ASN A 471 -18.12 -46.69 -1.65
N ILE A 472 -18.29 -45.53 -1.01
CA ILE A 472 -17.64 -45.22 0.28
C ILE A 472 -18.17 -46.09 1.41
N SER A 473 -19.47 -46.42 1.42
CA SER A 473 -20.04 -47.36 2.39
C SER A 473 -19.52 -48.80 2.21
N PHE A 474 -19.19 -49.23 0.98
CA PHE A 474 -18.63 -50.55 0.72
C PHE A 474 -17.14 -50.67 1.15
N GLU A 475 -16.32 -49.63 1.01
CA GLU A 475 -14.91 -49.67 1.45
C GLU A 475 -14.75 -49.77 2.97
N LYS A 476 -15.70 -49.22 3.75
CA LYS A 476 -15.71 -49.38 5.21
C LYS A 476 -16.16 -50.78 5.68
N VAL A 477 -16.66 -51.62 4.77
CA VAL A 477 -17.28 -52.93 5.08
C VAL A 477 -16.45 -54.10 4.53
N LYS A 478 -15.18 -53.91 4.15
CA LYS A 478 -14.28 -55.06 3.97
C LYS A 478 -13.76 -55.53 5.34
N PRO A 479 -14.20 -56.70 5.85
CA PRO A 479 -13.51 -57.33 6.97
C PRO A 479 -12.13 -57.78 6.48
N ARG A 480 -11.12 -57.74 7.36
CA ARG A 480 -9.84 -58.42 7.14
C ARG A 480 -10.04 -59.92 7.00
#